data_AF-A0A9E1H6Q2-F1
#
_entry.id   AF-A0A9E1H6Q2-F1
#
_cell.length_a   1.000
_cell.length_b   1.000
_cell.length_c   1.000
_cell.angle_alpha   90.00
_cell.angle_beta   90.00
_cell.angle_gamma   90.00
#
_symmetry.space_group_name_H-M   'P 1'
#
loop_
_entity.id
_entity.type
_entity.pdbx_description
1 polymer ?
#
loop_
_entity_poly.entity_id
_entity_poly.type
_entity_poly.pdbx_seq_one_letter_code
_entity_poly.pdbx_strand_id
1 'polypeptide(L)'
;EQVFIPSSQSYEVMKSELGQLMYVTESGAFYIMVDGNVYGIDLNSLDTKVLVEGLSDEAVAISESNRFLAWVDPSAVRGSDTIHMIDFVTEKVTDVTGSASDYVKPLGFMQEDFVYGVAKSADVVVDAAGNTLFPMYQVKIMDTSSEEHEILKTYEKPGYYVQNITISGYTIYLNRIQNNGTAYVDADQDMIMNREGDSLKVVDIATKNTDEKETQVLITLQDEAKKKTPKILTPKETILEQKREVSLKEEKDNNRYYVYVKGEVVLTTDSVSDAIIAANSQMGVVIGENQQYVWKRSRKTAQAAFNDIVVGEEDSGAGSIAQCVNAILEKEEINISVSALISQGETPKQILLNTLKDATVLDLTGCTVYEILYYVSNGYPVFAMTGSNDAVLVVGYDANNVVLYDPAVGQTYKRTTADADEMFFNAGNIFFTYQK
;
A
#
# COMPACT_ATOMS: atom_id res chain seq x y z
N GLU A 1 -33.16 10.00 -1.29
CA GLU A 1 -32.00 9.40 -1.97
C GLU A 1 -31.42 10.45 -2.90
N GLN A 2 -30.14 10.80 -2.78
CA GLN A 2 -29.47 11.73 -3.69
C GLN A 2 -28.82 10.96 -4.86
N VAL A 3 -28.19 9.83 -4.56
CA VAL A 3 -27.62 8.86 -5.50
C VAL A 3 -27.64 7.46 -4.87
N PHE A 4 -27.75 6.42 -5.68
CA PHE A 4 -27.62 5.01 -5.32
C PHE A 4 -26.55 4.36 -6.20
N ILE A 5 -25.50 3.82 -5.58
CA ILE A 5 -24.41 3.12 -6.26
C ILE A 5 -24.51 1.65 -5.85
N PRO A 6 -24.92 0.74 -6.75
CA PRO A 6 -24.97 -0.68 -6.43
C PRO A 6 -23.55 -1.23 -6.31
N SER A 7 -23.37 -2.16 -5.38
CA SER A 7 -22.13 -2.93 -5.25
C SER A 7 -22.46 -4.38 -4.91
N SER A 8 -21.65 -5.28 -5.44
CA SER A 8 -21.70 -6.72 -5.15
C SER A 8 -20.81 -7.11 -3.97
N GLN A 9 -19.99 -6.19 -3.48
CA GLN A 9 -19.03 -6.43 -2.41
C GLN A 9 -19.66 -6.45 -1.01
N SER A 10 -18.95 -7.07 -0.06
CA SER A 10 -19.41 -7.12 1.33
C SER A 10 -19.33 -5.73 1.96
N TYR A 11 -20.15 -5.52 3.01
CA TYR A 11 -20.16 -4.25 3.74
C TYR A 11 -18.78 -3.84 4.27
N GLU A 12 -18.00 -4.79 4.81
CA GLU A 12 -16.69 -4.49 5.40
C GLU A 12 -15.67 -4.06 4.33
N VAL A 13 -15.70 -4.69 3.15
CA VAL A 13 -14.83 -4.31 2.04
C VAL A 13 -15.22 -2.92 1.53
N MET A 14 -16.51 -2.72 1.23
CA MET A 14 -17.04 -1.44 0.80
C MET A 14 -16.71 -0.32 1.79
N LYS A 15 -16.90 -0.54 3.09
CA LYS A 15 -16.57 0.43 4.14
C LYS A 15 -15.09 0.82 4.10
N SER A 16 -14.20 -0.14 3.86
CA SER A 16 -12.76 0.14 3.81
C SER A 16 -12.32 0.82 2.50
N GLU A 17 -12.89 0.45 1.36
CA GLU A 17 -12.56 1.04 0.05
C GLU A 17 -13.17 2.44 -0.09
N LEU A 18 -14.47 2.58 0.19
CA LEU A 18 -15.15 3.88 0.18
C LEU A 18 -14.57 4.84 1.23
N GLY A 19 -14.04 4.29 2.32
CA GLY A 19 -13.37 5.06 3.37
C GLY A 19 -12.14 5.83 2.90
N GLN A 20 -11.61 5.55 1.70
CA GLN A 20 -10.45 6.28 1.16
C GLN A 20 -10.82 7.71 0.72
N LEU A 21 -11.87 7.89 -0.10
CA LEU A 21 -12.32 9.22 -0.53
C LEU A 21 -13.84 9.27 -0.73
N MET A 22 -14.52 10.08 0.07
CA MET A 22 -15.92 10.49 -0.15
C MET A 22 -16.09 11.96 0.26
N TYR A 23 -16.48 12.82 -0.70
CA TYR A 23 -16.65 14.24 -0.46
C TYR A 23 -17.85 14.82 -1.20
N VAL A 24 -18.72 15.56 -0.52
CA VAL A 24 -19.88 16.25 -1.14
C VAL A 24 -19.72 17.75 -0.97
N THR A 25 -19.78 18.49 -2.08
CA THR A 25 -19.72 19.95 -2.09
C THR A 25 -21.08 20.57 -1.77
N GLU A 26 -21.09 21.85 -1.37
CA GLU A 26 -22.34 22.61 -1.22
C GLU A 26 -23.11 22.79 -2.55
N SER A 27 -22.41 22.73 -3.69
CA SER A 27 -23.02 22.80 -5.03
C SER A 27 -23.72 21.50 -5.44
N GLY A 28 -23.57 20.42 -4.67
CA GLY A 28 -24.16 19.12 -4.99
C GLY A 28 -23.30 18.27 -5.93
N ALA A 29 -21.98 18.48 -5.97
CA ALA A 29 -21.05 17.55 -6.59
C ALA A 29 -20.58 16.54 -5.54
N PHE A 30 -20.60 15.25 -5.89
CA PHE A 30 -20.12 14.14 -5.07
C PHE A 30 -18.88 13.52 -5.68
N TYR A 31 -17.79 13.49 -4.92
CA TYR A 31 -16.53 12.86 -5.30
C TYR A 31 -16.33 11.57 -4.51
N ILE A 32 -15.93 10.53 -5.21
CA ILE A 32 -15.74 9.19 -4.66
C ILE A 32 -14.57 8.49 -5.36
N MET A 33 -13.74 7.79 -4.61
CA MET A 33 -12.76 6.86 -5.18
C MET A 33 -13.27 5.44 -5.04
N VAL A 34 -13.27 4.70 -6.15
CA VAL A 34 -13.58 3.27 -6.20
C VAL A 34 -12.55 2.63 -7.11
N ASP A 35 -11.91 1.54 -6.68
CA ASP A 35 -11.02 0.78 -7.54
C ASP A 35 -9.84 1.60 -8.11
N GLY A 36 -9.30 2.55 -7.34
CA GLY A 36 -8.25 3.47 -7.80
C GLY A 36 -8.73 4.54 -8.81
N ASN A 37 -10.01 4.53 -9.15
CA ASN A 37 -10.64 5.49 -10.06
C ASN A 37 -11.37 6.57 -9.25
N VAL A 38 -11.10 7.84 -9.55
CA VAL A 38 -11.72 8.98 -8.88
C VAL A 38 -12.84 9.52 -9.75
N TYR A 39 -14.06 9.54 -9.22
CA TYR A 39 -15.25 9.99 -9.91
C TYR A 39 -15.74 11.31 -9.34
N GLY A 40 -16.28 12.17 -10.19
CA GLY A 40 -17.15 13.28 -9.82
C GLY A 40 -18.56 13.03 -10.36
N ILE A 41 -19.56 13.14 -9.50
CA ILE A 41 -20.97 12.88 -9.80
C ILE A 41 -21.76 14.15 -9.47
N ASP A 42 -22.44 14.73 -10.46
CA ASP A 42 -23.41 15.80 -10.20
C ASP A 42 -24.68 15.18 -9.59
N LEU A 43 -25.02 15.51 -8.35
CA LEU A 43 -26.17 14.92 -7.65
C LEU A 43 -27.53 15.42 -8.17
N ASN A 44 -27.55 16.45 -9.02
CA ASN A 44 -28.77 16.95 -9.66
C ASN A 44 -29.03 16.22 -10.98
N SER A 45 -28.03 16.08 -11.84
CA SER A 45 -28.17 15.43 -13.16
C SER A 45 -27.80 13.95 -13.18
N LEU A 46 -27.04 13.48 -12.19
CA LEU A 46 -26.36 12.16 -12.13
C LEU A 46 -25.29 11.97 -13.20
N ASP A 47 -24.86 13.06 -13.85
CA ASP A 47 -23.74 13.02 -14.78
C ASP A 47 -22.47 12.64 -14.02
N THR A 48 -21.80 11.61 -14.50
CA THR A 48 -20.61 11.04 -13.89
C THR A 48 -19.40 11.33 -14.77
N LYS A 49 -18.37 11.96 -14.20
CA LYS A 49 -17.06 12.19 -14.82
C LYS A 49 -16.01 11.37 -14.09
N VAL A 50 -15.11 10.72 -14.84
CA VAL A 50 -13.89 10.14 -14.26
C VAL A 50 -12.82 11.23 -14.28
N LEU A 51 -12.26 11.53 -13.12
CA LEU A 51 -11.24 12.57 -12.93
C LEU A 51 -9.83 12.00 -13.09
N VAL A 52 -9.59 10.84 -12.50
CA VAL A 52 -8.30 10.13 -12.51
C VAL A 52 -8.60 8.64 -12.55
N GLU A 53 -7.82 7.88 -13.32
CA GLU A 53 -7.97 6.43 -13.44
C GLU A 53 -6.70 5.72 -12.96
N GLY A 54 -6.85 4.51 -12.40
CA GLY A 54 -5.75 3.58 -12.14
C GLY A 54 -4.75 4.03 -11.06
N LEU A 55 -5.19 4.73 -10.01
CA LEU A 55 -4.32 5.10 -8.89
C LEU A 55 -4.06 3.90 -7.97
N SER A 56 -2.78 3.55 -7.83
CA SER A 56 -2.28 2.68 -6.76
C SER A 56 -2.20 3.43 -5.43
N ASP A 57 -2.17 2.72 -4.31
CA ASP A 57 -2.04 3.35 -2.97
C ASP A 57 -0.75 4.17 -2.83
N GLU A 58 0.33 3.75 -3.50
CA GLU A 58 1.60 4.48 -3.51
C GLU A 58 1.54 5.81 -4.29
N ALA A 59 0.58 5.93 -5.21
CA ALA A 59 0.49 7.05 -6.14
C ALA A 59 -0.38 8.20 -5.59
N VAL A 60 -0.99 8.04 -4.42
CA VAL A 60 -2.07 8.90 -3.96
C VAL A 60 -2.01 9.22 -2.47
N ALA A 61 -2.49 10.40 -2.11
CA ALA A 61 -2.75 10.83 -0.74
C ALA A 61 -4.08 11.58 -0.68
N ILE A 62 -4.85 11.39 0.39
CA ILE A 62 -6.17 12.01 0.60
C ILE A 62 -6.15 12.71 1.96
N SER A 63 -6.72 13.93 2.04
CA SER A 63 -6.77 14.69 3.30
C SER A 63 -7.79 14.10 4.28
N GLU A 64 -7.63 14.40 5.57
CA GLU A 64 -8.50 13.84 6.63
C GLU A 64 -9.98 14.22 6.42
N SER A 65 -10.26 15.41 5.89
CA SER A 65 -11.62 15.84 5.54
C SER A 65 -12.13 15.33 4.19
N ASN A 66 -11.34 14.54 3.46
CA ASN A 66 -11.58 14.11 2.08
C ASN A 66 -11.67 15.28 1.07
N ARG A 67 -11.32 16.51 1.46
CA ARG A 67 -11.42 17.69 0.58
C ARG A 67 -10.33 17.71 -0.49
N PHE A 68 -9.13 17.26 -0.15
CA PHE A 68 -8.00 17.26 -1.06
C PHE A 68 -7.60 15.84 -1.44
N LEU A 69 -7.21 15.71 -2.70
CA LEU A 69 -6.59 14.52 -3.25
C LEU A 69 -5.30 14.96 -3.94
N ALA A 70 -4.18 14.33 -3.61
CA ALA A 70 -2.91 14.52 -4.28
C ALA A 70 -2.46 13.22 -4.93
N TRP A 71 -2.02 13.26 -6.18
CA TRP A 71 -1.60 12.07 -6.91
C TRP A 71 -0.45 12.33 -7.89
N VAL A 72 0.23 11.26 -8.27
CA VAL A 72 1.15 11.22 -9.42
C VAL A 72 0.54 10.36 -10.52
N ASP A 73 0.98 10.55 -11.76
CA ASP A 73 0.50 9.75 -12.88
C ASP A 73 0.78 8.24 -12.65
N PRO A 74 -0.18 7.35 -12.90
CA PRO A 74 0.00 5.89 -12.73
C PRO A 74 1.16 5.30 -13.54
N SER A 75 1.53 5.93 -14.67
CA SER A 75 2.70 5.51 -15.46
C SER A 75 4.05 5.90 -14.84
N ALA A 76 4.05 6.72 -13.79
CA ALA A 76 5.23 7.35 -13.21
C ALA A 76 5.23 7.33 -11.67
N VAL A 77 4.58 6.36 -11.02
CA VAL A 77 4.46 6.27 -9.53
C VAL A 77 5.77 6.49 -8.78
N ARG A 78 6.89 5.97 -9.32
CA ARG A 78 8.24 6.13 -8.76
C ARG A 78 9.20 6.91 -9.67
N GLY A 79 8.67 7.73 -10.56
CA GLY A 79 9.45 8.48 -11.55
C GLY A 79 8.81 9.80 -11.97
N SER A 80 7.84 10.31 -11.20
CA SER A 80 7.15 11.56 -11.51
C SER A 80 7.94 12.76 -11.01
N ASP A 81 8.02 13.82 -11.81
CA ASP A 81 8.53 15.13 -11.44
C ASP A 81 7.45 16.08 -10.93
N THR A 82 6.17 15.72 -11.11
CA THR A 82 5.01 16.50 -10.69
C THR A 82 4.01 15.67 -9.89
N ILE A 83 3.49 16.24 -8.81
CA ILE A 83 2.29 15.79 -8.09
C ILE A 83 1.15 16.73 -8.46
N HIS A 84 0.00 16.20 -8.81
CA HIS A 84 -1.24 16.95 -8.99
C HIS A 84 -2.03 16.96 -7.68
N MET A 85 -2.55 18.10 -7.25
CA MET A 85 -3.41 18.20 -6.08
C MET A 85 -4.71 18.91 -6.45
N ILE A 86 -5.85 18.24 -6.25
CA ILE A 86 -7.17 18.83 -6.48
C ILE A 86 -7.80 19.24 -5.14
N ASP A 87 -8.39 20.43 -5.13
CA ASP A 87 -9.34 20.86 -4.10
C ASP A 87 -10.76 20.64 -4.62
N PHE A 88 -11.50 19.69 -4.05
CA PHE A 88 -12.85 19.36 -4.51
C PHE A 88 -13.86 20.49 -4.28
N VAL A 89 -13.58 21.48 -3.42
CA VAL A 89 -14.44 22.66 -3.24
C VAL A 89 -14.32 23.60 -4.43
N THR A 90 -13.10 23.86 -4.90
CA THR A 90 -12.84 24.83 -5.97
C THR A 90 -12.72 24.18 -7.35
N GLU A 91 -12.62 22.84 -7.39
CA GLU A 91 -12.28 22.03 -8.56
C GLU A 91 -10.94 22.42 -9.22
N LYS A 92 -10.12 23.19 -8.52
CA LYS A 92 -8.82 23.64 -9.00
C LYS A 92 -7.80 22.54 -8.75
N VAL A 93 -7.04 22.21 -9.81
CA VAL A 93 -5.84 21.37 -9.73
C VAL A 93 -4.62 22.29 -9.63
N THR A 94 -3.77 22.02 -8.64
CA THR A 94 -2.49 22.68 -8.42
C THR A 94 -1.37 21.65 -8.57
N ASP A 95 -0.34 21.99 -9.34
CA ASP A 95 0.82 21.13 -9.55
C ASP A 95 1.96 21.46 -8.58
N VAL A 96 2.46 20.44 -7.89
CA VAL A 96 3.66 20.50 -7.05
C VAL A 96 4.80 19.83 -7.81
N THR A 97 5.67 20.64 -8.42
CA THR A 97 6.75 20.16 -9.30
C THR A 97 8.10 20.21 -8.59
N GLY A 98 8.86 19.12 -8.68
CA GLY A 98 10.24 19.02 -8.19
C GLY A 98 11.22 19.86 -9.01
N SER A 99 12.48 19.90 -8.59
CA SER A 99 13.53 20.47 -9.44
C SER A 99 13.80 19.55 -10.63
N ALA A 100 14.49 20.03 -11.67
CA ALA A 100 14.78 19.27 -12.91
C ALA A 100 15.54 17.93 -12.75
N SER A 101 16.02 17.59 -11.55
CA SER A 101 16.70 16.32 -11.26
C SER A 101 16.07 15.60 -10.06
N ASP A 102 14.85 15.99 -9.70
CA ASP A 102 14.12 15.44 -8.56
C ASP A 102 12.88 14.70 -9.06
N TYR A 103 12.58 13.59 -8.41
CA TYR A 103 11.25 12.99 -8.42
C TYR A 103 10.51 13.34 -7.13
N VAL A 104 9.19 13.43 -7.23
CA VAL A 104 8.29 13.78 -6.13
C VAL A 104 7.29 12.65 -5.91
N LYS A 105 6.88 12.47 -4.66
CA LYS A 105 5.94 11.42 -4.27
C LYS A 105 4.97 11.91 -3.20
N PRO A 106 3.63 11.74 -3.35
CA PRO A 106 2.68 12.05 -2.30
C PRO A 106 2.89 11.08 -1.13
N LEU A 107 2.86 11.58 0.10
CA LEU A 107 3.09 10.76 1.29
C LEU A 107 1.92 10.77 2.27
N GLY A 108 1.04 11.76 2.20
CA GLY A 108 -0.13 11.85 3.05
C GLY A 108 -0.53 13.29 3.33
N PHE A 109 -1.43 13.45 4.29
CA PHE A 109 -1.80 14.74 4.84
C PHE A 109 -1.70 14.67 6.36
N MET A 110 -1.21 15.75 6.97
CA MET A 110 -1.28 15.94 8.42
C MET A 110 -2.35 17.00 8.66
N GLN A 111 -3.54 16.57 9.10
CA GLN A 111 -4.77 17.37 9.00
C GLN A 111 -5.07 17.70 7.53
N GLU A 112 -5.00 18.97 7.14
CA GLU A 112 -5.12 19.42 5.75
C GLU A 112 -3.78 19.78 5.11
N ASP A 113 -2.67 19.80 5.86
CA ASP A 113 -1.36 20.12 5.30
C ASP A 113 -0.82 18.94 4.48
N PHE A 114 -0.44 19.21 3.24
CA PHE A 114 0.02 18.18 2.32
C PHE A 114 1.47 17.78 2.61
N VAL A 115 1.72 16.48 2.74
CA VAL A 115 3.06 15.93 2.99
C VAL A 115 3.52 15.18 1.73
N TYR A 116 4.68 15.55 1.21
CA TYR A 116 5.29 14.90 0.05
C TYR A 116 6.79 14.73 0.20
N GLY A 117 7.32 13.72 -0.48
CA GLY A 117 8.74 13.41 -0.51
C GLY A 117 9.39 13.87 -1.81
N VAL A 118 10.71 14.08 -1.73
CA VAL A 118 11.55 14.44 -2.87
C VAL A 118 12.76 13.52 -2.89
N ALA A 119 12.97 12.82 -3.99
CA ALA A 119 14.11 11.95 -4.24
C ALA A 119 14.95 12.51 -5.40
N LYS A 120 16.26 12.25 -5.41
CA LYS A 120 17.06 12.53 -6.61
C LYS A 120 16.78 11.46 -7.65
N SER A 121 16.44 11.88 -8.86
CA SER A 121 16.16 10.96 -9.98
C SER A 121 17.31 9.97 -10.23
N ALA A 122 18.56 10.39 -10.04
CA ALA A 122 19.75 9.55 -10.18
C ALA A 122 19.91 8.48 -9.07
N ASP A 123 19.28 8.69 -7.92
CA ASP A 123 19.35 7.78 -6.76
C ASP A 123 18.18 6.79 -6.74
N VAL A 124 17.15 7.00 -7.57
CA VAL A 124 16.04 6.07 -7.73
C VAL A 124 16.46 4.94 -8.66
N VAL A 125 16.68 3.76 -8.08
CA VAL A 125 17.24 2.61 -8.79
C VAL A 125 16.37 1.38 -8.60
N VAL A 126 16.33 0.53 -9.61
CA VAL A 126 15.72 -0.81 -9.54
C VAL A 126 16.81 -1.80 -9.17
N ASP A 127 16.58 -2.59 -8.13
CA ASP A 127 17.51 -3.64 -7.71
C ASP A 127 17.46 -4.87 -8.64
N ALA A 128 18.37 -5.83 -8.41
CA ALA A 128 18.47 -7.05 -9.23
C ALA A 128 17.21 -7.94 -9.16
N ALA A 129 16.36 -7.75 -8.16
CA ALA A 129 15.13 -8.48 -7.95
C ALA A 129 13.92 -7.80 -8.63
N GLY A 130 14.03 -6.52 -8.97
CA GLY A 130 13.00 -5.73 -9.63
C GLY A 130 12.26 -4.76 -8.71
N ASN A 131 12.72 -4.57 -7.47
CA ASN A 131 12.17 -3.58 -6.55
C ASN A 131 12.79 -2.22 -6.80
N THR A 132 11.98 -1.17 -6.75
CA THR A 132 12.47 0.21 -6.88
C THR A 132 12.78 0.77 -5.51
N LEU A 133 14.04 1.16 -5.30
CA LEU A 133 14.43 1.98 -4.17
C LEU A 133 14.15 3.45 -4.51
N PHE A 134 13.37 4.12 -3.66
CA PHE A 134 13.01 5.53 -3.81
C PHE A 134 13.52 6.35 -2.60
N PRO A 135 14.83 6.66 -2.52
CA PRO A 135 15.42 7.30 -1.36
C PRO A 135 15.11 8.81 -1.34
N MET A 136 14.16 9.23 -0.51
CA MET A 136 13.74 10.63 -0.43
C MET A 136 14.71 11.42 0.45
N TYR A 137 15.52 12.31 -0.14
CA TYR A 137 16.45 13.15 0.61
C TYR A 137 15.72 14.29 1.35
N GLN A 138 14.50 14.64 0.91
CA GLN A 138 13.64 15.62 1.57
C GLN A 138 12.22 15.09 1.79
N VAL A 139 11.61 15.50 2.89
CA VAL A 139 10.15 15.45 3.10
C VAL A 139 9.67 16.86 3.38
N LYS A 140 8.63 17.30 2.67
CA LYS A 140 8.09 18.66 2.74
C LYS A 140 6.64 18.62 3.21
N ILE A 141 6.28 19.59 4.04
CA ILE A 141 4.91 19.86 4.50
C ILE A 141 4.50 21.20 3.89
N MET A 142 3.42 21.19 3.14
CA MET A 142 2.90 22.30 2.36
C MET A 142 1.51 22.69 2.86
N ASP A 143 1.30 23.98 3.10
CA ASP A 143 -0.01 24.51 3.46
C ASP A 143 -0.99 24.38 2.29
N THR A 144 -2.22 23.99 2.59
CA THR A 144 -3.32 23.91 1.61
C THR A 144 -4.43 24.93 1.91
N SER A 145 -4.33 25.65 3.03
CA SER A 145 -5.34 26.62 3.44
C SER A 145 -5.27 27.93 2.64
N SER A 146 -4.08 28.27 2.11
CA SER A 146 -3.85 29.42 1.25
C SER A 146 -3.63 29.04 -0.21
N GLU A 147 -3.92 29.97 -1.13
CA GLU A 147 -3.64 29.77 -2.56
C GLU A 147 -2.14 29.83 -2.91
N GLU A 148 -1.30 30.31 -2.00
CA GLU A 148 0.15 30.42 -2.20
C GLU A 148 0.88 29.10 -1.94
N HIS A 149 0.25 28.16 -1.23
CA HIS A 149 0.78 26.83 -0.92
C HIS A 149 2.21 26.87 -0.34
N GLU A 150 2.41 27.66 0.71
CA GLU A 150 3.71 27.83 1.34
C GLU A 150 4.25 26.52 1.93
N ILE A 151 5.57 26.33 1.86
CA ILE A 151 6.24 25.19 2.51
C ILE A 151 6.43 25.50 4.00
N LEU A 152 5.58 24.89 4.84
CA LEU A 152 5.61 25.00 6.29
C LEU A 152 6.85 24.35 6.89
N LYS A 153 7.30 23.23 6.30
CA LYS A 153 8.46 22.48 6.78
C LYS A 153 9.18 21.77 5.65
N THR A 154 10.51 21.80 5.70
CA THR A 154 11.38 20.89 4.96
C THR A 154 12.20 20.08 5.96
N TYR A 155 12.07 18.77 5.92
CA TYR A 155 12.94 17.82 6.58
C TYR A 155 14.05 17.41 5.63
N GLU A 156 15.29 17.53 6.08
CA GLU A 156 16.48 17.05 5.38
C GLU A 156 17.55 16.74 6.43
N LYS A 157 18.19 15.57 6.31
CA LYS A 157 19.30 15.16 7.17
C LYS A 157 20.44 14.62 6.31
N PRO A 158 21.60 15.28 6.25
CA PRO A 158 22.73 14.80 5.48
C PRO A 158 23.11 13.36 5.83
N GLY A 159 23.25 12.51 4.82
CA GLY A 159 23.58 11.09 4.97
C GLY A 159 22.39 10.16 5.25
N TYR A 160 21.19 10.71 5.44
CA TYR A 160 19.96 9.94 5.65
C TYR A 160 18.93 10.26 4.58
N TYR A 161 18.14 9.26 4.22
CA TYR A 161 17.02 9.36 3.29
C TYR A 161 15.79 8.78 3.96
N VAL A 162 14.61 9.26 3.61
CA VAL A 162 13.33 8.73 4.07
C VAL A 162 12.83 7.73 3.03
N GLN A 163 12.48 6.52 3.47
CA GLN A 163 11.93 5.47 2.61
C GLN A 163 10.40 5.56 2.55
N ASN A 164 9.75 5.76 3.69
CA ASN A 164 8.32 5.99 3.82
C ASN A 164 8.03 6.74 5.12
N ILE A 165 6.76 7.12 5.32
CA ILE A 165 6.31 7.80 6.52
C ILE A 165 5.09 7.10 7.11
N THR A 166 4.85 7.34 8.40
CA THR A 166 3.59 7.00 9.05
C THR A 166 3.08 8.24 9.78
N ILE A 167 1.85 8.65 9.48
CA ILE A 167 1.21 9.78 10.15
C ILE A 167 0.27 9.24 11.22
N SER A 168 0.48 9.65 12.47
CA SER A 168 -0.37 9.26 13.59
C SER A 168 -0.66 10.47 14.45
N GLY A 169 -1.91 10.96 14.37
CA GLY A 169 -2.33 12.21 14.99
C GLY A 169 -1.46 13.36 14.49
N TYR A 170 -0.76 14.02 15.40
CA TYR A 170 0.09 15.18 15.11
C TYR A 170 1.57 14.85 14.92
N THR A 171 1.91 13.57 14.71
CA THR A 171 3.28 13.11 14.51
C THR A 171 3.44 12.39 13.18
N ILE A 172 4.43 12.83 12.40
CA ILE A 172 4.91 12.14 11.22
C ILE A 172 6.17 11.38 11.64
N TYR A 173 6.09 10.05 11.62
CA TYR A 173 7.23 9.16 11.80
C TYR A 173 7.91 8.93 10.46
N LEU A 174 9.23 9.11 10.41
CA LEU A 174 10.05 9.02 9.21
C LEU A 174 10.90 7.75 9.30
N ASN A 175 10.60 6.75 8.48
CA ASN A 175 11.41 5.55 8.38
C ASN A 175 12.61 5.84 7.48
N ARG A 176 13.82 5.77 8.05
CA ARG A 176 15.03 6.26 7.40
C ARG A 176 15.94 5.13 6.98
N ILE A 177 16.66 5.40 5.90
CA ILE A 177 17.74 4.57 5.38
C ILE A 177 19.00 5.42 5.21
N GLN A 178 20.17 4.80 5.24
CA GLN A 178 21.46 5.42 5.00
C GLN A 178 22.22 4.66 3.91
N ASN A 179 22.91 5.37 3.03
CA ASN A 179 23.78 4.76 2.06
C ASN A 179 25.18 4.57 2.67
N ASN A 180 25.60 3.32 2.86
CA ASN A 180 26.91 2.99 3.43
C ASN A 180 28.06 2.96 2.38
N GLY A 181 27.78 3.37 1.13
CA GLY A 181 28.68 3.34 -0.01
C GLY A 181 28.57 2.08 -0.87
N THR A 182 27.89 1.03 -0.37
CA THR A 182 27.62 -0.22 -1.11
C THR A 182 26.13 -0.47 -1.28
N ALA A 183 25.33 -0.19 -0.24
CA ALA A 183 23.89 -0.38 -0.24
C ALA A 183 23.20 0.63 0.69
N TYR A 184 21.88 0.72 0.54
CA TYR A 184 21.03 1.40 1.51
C TYR A 184 20.66 0.41 2.61
N VAL A 185 20.81 0.85 3.85
CA VAL A 185 20.47 0.05 5.05
C VAL A 185 19.61 0.88 5.98
N ASP A 186 18.81 0.21 6.80
CA ASP A 186 17.95 0.87 7.79
C ASP A 186 18.76 1.75 8.74
N ALA A 187 18.13 2.84 9.15
CA ALA A 187 18.62 3.77 10.15
C ALA A 187 17.54 4.03 11.20
N ASP A 188 17.94 4.57 12.36
CA ASP A 188 17.00 4.92 13.41
C ASP A 188 15.89 5.83 12.87
N GLN A 189 14.64 5.56 13.26
CA GLN A 189 13.49 6.39 12.89
C GLN A 189 13.65 7.83 13.41
N ASP A 190 13.12 8.81 12.68
CA ASP A 190 13.02 10.21 13.12
C ASP A 190 11.54 10.63 13.13
N MET A 191 11.23 11.81 13.68
CA MET A 191 9.85 12.30 13.71
C MET A 191 9.73 13.81 13.56
N ILE A 192 8.66 14.23 12.91
CA ILE A 192 8.19 15.62 12.89
C ILE A 192 6.91 15.67 13.71
N MET A 193 6.92 16.43 14.80
CA MET A 193 5.76 16.57 15.69
C MET A 193 5.23 17.99 15.60
N ASN A 194 3.94 18.13 15.26
CA ASN A 194 3.24 19.39 15.36
C ASN A 194 2.90 19.68 16.84
N ARG A 195 3.71 20.54 17.47
CA ARG A 195 3.53 20.94 18.89
C ARG A 195 2.36 21.87 19.12
N GLU A 196 1.82 22.47 18.06
CA GLU A 196 0.68 23.40 18.10
C GLU A 196 -0.63 22.69 17.73
N GLY A 197 -0.60 21.38 17.49
CA GLY A 197 -1.77 20.56 17.10
C GLY A 197 -2.91 20.50 18.14
N ASP A 198 -2.80 21.22 19.24
CA ASP A 198 -3.89 21.40 20.21
C ASP A 198 -4.80 22.55 19.77
N SER A 199 -5.36 22.46 18.56
CA SER A 199 -6.43 23.35 18.09
C SER A 199 -7.79 22.69 18.35
N LEU A 200 -8.31 22.96 19.55
CA LEU A 200 -9.74 23.18 19.85
C LEU A 200 -10.74 22.61 18.83
N LYS A 201 -11.19 21.35 18.99
CA LYS A 201 -12.39 20.83 18.32
C LYS A 201 -13.56 21.80 18.55
N VAL A 202 -13.98 22.51 17.51
CA VAL A 202 -15.11 23.47 17.58
C VAL A 202 -16.43 22.72 17.85
N VAL A 203 -16.50 21.47 17.38
CA VAL A 203 -17.64 20.56 17.49
C VAL A 203 -17.12 19.15 17.80
N ASP A 204 -17.68 18.48 18.80
CA ASP A 204 -17.33 17.09 19.14
C ASP A 204 -18.58 16.23 19.35
N ILE A 205 -18.44 14.91 19.24
CA ILE A 205 -19.53 13.97 19.51
C ILE A 205 -19.29 13.34 20.89
N ALA A 206 -20.22 13.56 21.82
CA ALA A 206 -20.15 13.02 23.18
C ALA A 206 -21.32 12.07 23.45
N THR A 207 -21.10 11.05 24.28
CA THR A 207 -22.17 10.18 24.77
C THR A 207 -22.52 10.51 26.21
N LYS A 208 -23.80 10.70 26.50
CA LYS A 208 -24.32 10.86 27.87
C LYS A 208 -25.34 9.78 28.16
N ASN A 209 -25.17 9.10 29.29
CA ASN A 209 -26.18 8.18 29.80
C ASN A 209 -27.16 8.89 30.73
N THR A 210 -28.45 8.61 30.58
CA THR A 210 -29.51 9.03 31.51
C THR A 210 -30.51 7.90 31.73
N ASP A 211 -31.10 7.81 32.91
CA ASP A 211 -32.03 6.73 33.27
C ASP A 211 -33.25 6.62 32.32
N GLU A 212 -33.71 7.74 31.73
CA GLU A 212 -34.87 7.76 30.83
C GLU A 212 -34.55 7.43 29.36
N LYS A 213 -33.35 7.79 28.90
CA LYS A 213 -32.96 7.71 27.48
C LYS A 213 -31.76 6.83 27.21
N GLU A 214 -31.23 6.16 28.23
CA GLU A 214 -29.98 5.40 28.18
C GLU A 214 -28.89 6.21 27.49
N THR A 215 -28.32 5.73 26.39
CA THR A 215 -27.24 6.39 25.65
C THR A 215 -27.76 7.47 24.70
N GLN A 216 -27.42 8.72 25.01
CA GLN A 216 -27.65 9.87 24.14
C GLN A 216 -26.35 10.27 23.44
N VAL A 217 -26.39 10.40 22.12
CA VAL A 217 -25.30 10.99 21.32
C VAL A 217 -25.55 12.50 21.21
N LEU A 218 -24.58 13.29 21.63
CA LEU A 218 -24.64 14.74 21.75
C LEU A 218 -23.61 15.37 20.81
N ILE A 219 -23.98 16.49 20.18
CA ILE A 219 -23.04 17.38 19.51
C ILE A 219 -22.66 18.46 20.52
N THR A 220 -21.42 18.44 21.00
CA THR A 220 -20.88 19.46 21.90
C THR A 220 -20.22 20.55 21.09
N LEU A 221 -20.64 21.79 21.32
CA LEU A 221 -20.06 22.99 20.71
C LEU A 221 -19.18 23.68 21.75
N GLN A 222 -18.08 24.28 21.30
CA GLN A 222 -17.16 24.99 22.20
C GLN A 222 -17.79 26.25 22.81
N ASP A 223 -18.60 26.95 22.02
CA ASP A 223 -19.41 28.09 22.44
C ASP A 223 -20.89 27.71 22.53
N GLU A 224 -21.61 28.35 23.46
CA GLU A 224 -23.08 28.26 23.48
C GLU A 224 -23.64 28.72 22.13
N ALA A 225 -24.32 27.81 21.43
CA ALA A 225 -25.08 28.16 20.24
C ALA A 225 -26.03 29.32 20.56
N LYS A 226 -25.94 30.42 19.79
CA LYS A 226 -26.88 31.54 19.94
C LYS A 226 -28.31 31.00 19.93
N LYS A 227 -29.11 31.37 20.95
CA LYS A 227 -30.53 31.03 21.05
C LYS A 227 -31.30 31.56 19.84
N LYS A 228 -31.29 30.78 18.76
CA LYS A 228 -32.23 30.87 17.65
C LYS A 228 -33.25 29.76 17.84
N THR A 229 -34.49 30.05 17.49
CA THR A 229 -35.53 29.03 17.40
C THR A 229 -35.06 27.93 16.43
N PRO A 230 -34.95 26.67 16.87
CA PRO A 230 -34.56 25.59 15.97
C PRO A 230 -35.57 25.53 14.82
N LYS A 231 -35.06 25.51 13.59
CA LYS A 231 -35.89 25.38 12.40
C LYS A 231 -36.34 23.93 12.33
N ILE A 232 -37.52 23.64 12.85
CA ILE A 232 -38.13 22.31 12.76
C ILE A 232 -38.55 22.11 11.30
N LEU A 233 -37.80 21.28 10.60
CA LEU A 233 -38.15 20.83 9.25
C LEU A 233 -38.87 19.49 9.38
N THR A 234 -40.15 19.47 9.04
CA THR A 234 -40.87 18.21 8.90
C THR A 234 -40.60 17.66 7.50
N PRO A 235 -40.07 16.43 7.35
CA PRO A 235 -39.87 15.84 6.04
C PRO A 235 -41.24 15.73 5.36
N LYS A 236 -41.34 16.27 4.14
CA LYS A 236 -42.45 15.94 3.25
C LYS A 236 -42.20 14.54 2.71
N GLU A 237 -43.26 13.73 2.70
CA GLU A 237 -43.27 12.47 1.97
C GLU A 237 -43.06 12.79 0.49
N THR A 238 -41.88 12.45 -0.02
CA THR A 238 -41.54 12.58 -1.43
C THR A 238 -41.51 11.19 -2.01
N ILE A 239 -42.43 10.90 -2.92
CA ILE A 239 -42.34 9.72 -3.79
C ILE A 239 -41.17 9.99 -4.74
N LEU A 240 -40.13 9.16 -4.69
CA LEU A 240 -39.06 9.19 -5.68
C LEU A 240 -39.64 8.70 -7.02
N GLU A 241 -39.95 9.62 -7.94
CA GLU A 241 -40.54 9.28 -9.24
C GLU A 241 -39.52 8.68 -10.22
N GLN A 242 -38.21 8.83 -9.98
CA GLN A 242 -37.14 8.40 -10.88
C GLN A 242 -36.02 7.69 -10.12
N LYS A 243 -35.50 6.62 -10.72
CA LYS A 243 -34.32 5.88 -10.21
C LYS A 243 -33.11 6.81 -10.20
N ARG A 244 -32.40 6.90 -9.07
CA ARG A 244 -31.17 7.68 -8.93
C ARG A 244 -29.92 6.79 -8.90
N GLU A 245 -29.91 5.80 -9.77
CA GLU A 245 -28.87 4.78 -9.85
C GLU A 245 -27.71 5.28 -10.72
N VAL A 246 -26.48 5.19 -10.20
CA VAL A 246 -25.24 5.47 -10.92
C VAL A 246 -24.39 4.20 -10.92
N SER A 247 -23.94 3.78 -12.10
CA SER A 247 -23.02 2.66 -12.25
C SER A 247 -21.60 3.19 -12.45
N LEU A 248 -20.69 2.78 -11.57
CA LEU A 248 -19.26 3.05 -11.71
C LEU A 248 -18.59 1.90 -12.48
N LYS A 249 -17.41 2.14 -13.05
CA LYS A 249 -16.63 1.04 -13.63
C LYS A 249 -16.11 0.20 -12.46
N GLU A 250 -16.46 -1.08 -12.44
CA GLU A 250 -15.78 -2.08 -11.62
C GLU A 250 -14.58 -2.60 -12.42
N GLU A 251 -13.37 -2.38 -11.91
CA GLU A 251 -12.19 -3.02 -12.50
C GLU A 251 -12.08 -4.43 -11.94
N LYS A 252 -12.22 -5.42 -12.82
CA LYS A 252 -11.88 -6.80 -12.49
C LYS A 252 -10.36 -6.87 -12.54
N ASP A 253 -9.73 -7.32 -11.46
CA ASP A 253 -8.28 -7.59 -11.33
C ASP A 253 -7.43 -6.46 -10.73
N ASN A 254 -7.97 -5.74 -9.73
CA ASN A 254 -7.26 -4.67 -9.04
C ASN A 254 -6.25 -5.16 -7.97
N ASN A 255 -6.09 -6.49 -7.84
CA ASN A 255 -5.19 -7.15 -6.89
C ASN A 255 -5.23 -6.56 -5.47
N ARG A 256 -6.42 -6.23 -4.97
CA ARG A 256 -6.62 -5.73 -3.60
C ARG A 256 -6.53 -6.83 -2.55
N TYR A 257 -5.91 -6.47 -1.44
CA TYR A 257 -5.75 -7.29 -0.24
C TYR A 257 -6.47 -6.65 0.94
N TYR A 258 -7.29 -7.46 1.61
CA TYR A 258 -8.14 -7.05 2.72
C TYR A 258 -7.65 -7.72 4.01
N VAL A 259 -7.24 -6.90 4.98
CA VAL A 259 -6.79 -7.37 6.28
C VAL A 259 -7.97 -7.45 7.23
N TYR A 260 -8.38 -8.68 7.55
CA TYR A 260 -9.45 -8.94 8.52
C TYR A 260 -8.89 -9.17 9.92
N VAL A 261 -9.37 -8.39 10.88
CA VAL A 261 -9.08 -8.54 12.32
C VAL A 261 -10.41 -8.64 13.06
N LYS A 262 -10.66 -9.77 13.71
CA LYS A 262 -11.87 -10.01 14.53
C LYS A 262 -13.21 -9.73 13.82
N GLY A 263 -13.24 -9.89 12.50
CA GLY A 263 -14.45 -9.72 11.67
C GLY A 263 -14.57 -8.36 10.98
N GLU A 264 -13.64 -7.44 11.21
CA GLU A 264 -13.61 -6.12 10.57
C GLU A 264 -12.43 -6.02 9.59
N VAL A 265 -12.61 -5.31 8.47
CA VAL A 265 -11.50 -4.94 7.59
C VAL A 265 -10.81 -3.72 8.19
N VAL A 266 -9.53 -3.87 8.57
CA VAL A 266 -8.73 -2.80 9.19
C VAL A 266 -7.75 -2.13 8.24
N LEU A 267 -7.48 -2.77 7.10
CA LEU A 267 -6.64 -2.25 6.03
C LEU A 267 -7.10 -2.85 4.70
N THR A 268 -7.20 -2.01 3.68
CA THR A 268 -7.30 -2.40 2.28
C THR A 268 -6.10 -1.82 1.56
N THR A 269 -5.37 -2.65 0.83
CA THR A 269 -4.20 -2.18 0.08
C THR A 269 -3.93 -3.02 -1.17
N ASP A 270 -3.22 -2.47 -2.15
CA ASP A 270 -2.65 -3.20 -3.29
C ASP A 270 -1.30 -3.89 -2.97
N SER A 271 -0.73 -3.62 -1.80
CA SER A 271 0.54 -4.18 -1.33
C SER A 271 0.33 -5.41 -0.43
N VAL A 272 0.67 -6.60 -0.96
CA VAL A 272 0.53 -7.84 -0.19
C VAL A 272 1.43 -7.87 1.04
N SER A 273 2.64 -7.29 0.97
CA SER A 273 3.56 -7.25 2.11
C SER A 273 3.01 -6.36 3.23
N ASP A 274 2.50 -5.17 2.91
CA ASP A 274 1.88 -4.28 3.90
C ASP A 274 0.64 -4.93 4.52
N ALA A 275 -0.18 -5.62 3.72
CA ALA A 275 -1.31 -6.39 4.21
C ALA A 275 -0.88 -7.49 5.19
N ILE A 276 0.19 -8.24 4.88
CA ILE A 276 0.73 -9.31 5.74
C ILE A 276 1.28 -8.73 7.04
N ILE A 277 2.05 -7.65 6.98
CA ILE A 277 2.65 -6.99 8.16
C ILE A 277 1.53 -6.47 9.09
N ALA A 278 0.51 -5.81 8.52
CA ALA A 278 -0.66 -5.36 9.26
C ALA A 278 -1.46 -6.52 9.88
N ALA A 279 -1.70 -7.59 9.10
CA ALA A 279 -2.38 -8.77 9.60
C ALA A 279 -1.59 -9.44 10.75
N ASN A 280 -0.29 -9.62 10.58
CA ASN A 280 0.55 -10.31 11.56
C ASN A 280 0.66 -9.53 12.88
N SER A 281 0.78 -8.20 12.81
CA SER A 281 0.84 -7.32 13.99
C SER A 281 -0.47 -7.29 14.78
N GLN A 282 -1.62 -7.42 14.12
CA GLN A 282 -2.94 -7.33 14.74
C GLN A 282 -3.64 -8.69 14.95
N MET A 283 -2.94 -9.80 14.73
CA MET A 283 -3.51 -11.16 14.78
C MET A 283 -4.67 -11.38 13.78
N GLY A 284 -4.58 -10.75 12.62
CA GLY A 284 -5.52 -10.87 11.51
C GLY A 284 -5.12 -11.91 10.46
N VAL A 285 -5.84 -11.85 9.35
CA VAL A 285 -5.63 -12.64 8.12
C VAL A 285 -5.72 -11.73 6.90
N VAL A 286 -5.05 -12.10 5.82
CA VAL A 286 -5.15 -11.39 4.54
C VAL A 286 -6.04 -12.20 3.61
N ILE A 287 -7.08 -11.54 3.09
CA ILE A 287 -8.04 -12.08 2.13
C ILE A 287 -7.86 -11.33 0.81
N GLY A 288 -7.81 -12.04 -0.31
CA GLY A 288 -7.77 -11.41 -1.64
C GLY A 288 -9.17 -11.23 -2.23
N GLU A 289 -9.24 -10.61 -3.42
CA GLU A 289 -10.49 -10.26 -4.11
C GLU A 289 -11.45 -11.46 -4.33
N ASN A 290 -10.93 -12.65 -4.65
CA ASN A 290 -11.75 -13.85 -4.84
C ASN A 290 -12.12 -14.55 -3.51
N GLN A 291 -12.04 -13.82 -2.38
CA GLN A 291 -12.32 -14.30 -1.01
C GLN A 291 -11.45 -15.48 -0.55
N GLN A 292 -10.29 -15.66 -1.18
CA GLN A 292 -9.28 -16.64 -0.80
C GLN A 292 -8.36 -16.10 0.31
N TYR A 293 -7.86 -17.01 1.16
CA TYR A 293 -6.75 -16.67 2.05
C TYR A 293 -5.49 -16.45 1.22
N VAL A 294 -4.98 -15.22 1.24
CA VAL A 294 -3.65 -14.87 0.73
C VAL A 294 -2.62 -15.08 1.81
N TRP A 295 -2.97 -14.83 3.08
CA TRP A 295 -2.09 -15.09 4.20
C TRP A 295 -2.85 -15.33 5.51
N LYS A 296 -2.31 -16.21 6.37
CA LYS A 296 -2.70 -16.32 7.78
C LYS A 296 -1.52 -16.84 8.61
N ARG A 297 -1.47 -16.46 9.89
CA ARG A 297 -0.43 -16.92 10.82
C ARG A 297 -0.42 -18.45 11.01
N SER A 298 -1.58 -19.10 10.88
CA SER A 298 -1.69 -20.56 11.01
C SER A 298 -1.01 -21.28 9.84
N ARG A 299 -0.03 -22.12 10.17
CA ARG A 299 0.72 -22.98 9.25
C ARG A 299 1.07 -24.31 9.91
N LYS A 300 1.53 -25.29 9.12
CA LYS A 300 2.05 -26.56 9.65
C LYS A 300 3.22 -26.31 10.62
N THR A 301 3.38 -27.14 11.64
CA THR A 301 4.50 -27.01 12.60
C THR A 301 5.87 -27.23 11.94
N ALA A 302 5.91 -28.06 10.91
CA ALA A 302 7.08 -28.29 10.08
C ALA A 302 6.64 -28.63 8.66
N GLN A 303 7.51 -28.35 7.69
CA GLN A 303 7.35 -28.68 6.29
C GLN A 303 8.66 -29.27 5.79
N ALA A 304 8.62 -30.53 5.36
CA ALA A 304 9.79 -31.17 4.75
C ALA A 304 10.20 -30.39 3.48
N ALA A 305 11.50 -30.41 3.18
CA ALA A 305 12.03 -29.82 1.96
C ALA A 305 11.29 -30.39 0.74
N PHE A 306 10.98 -29.52 -0.21
CA PHE A 306 10.41 -29.95 -1.48
C PHE A 306 11.40 -30.84 -2.25
N ASN A 307 10.89 -31.95 -2.80
CA ASN A 307 11.72 -32.94 -3.50
C ASN A 307 11.80 -32.66 -5.01
N ASP A 308 11.06 -31.67 -5.50
CA ASP A 308 10.84 -31.32 -6.90
C ASP A 308 11.45 -29.96 -7.28
N ILE A 309 12.41 -29.47 -6.49
CA ILE A 309 13.15 -28.23 -6.77
C ILE A 309 14.44 -28.60 -7.49
N VAL A 310 14.50 -28.29 -8.79
CA VAL A 310 15.64 -28.57 -9.66
C VAL A 310 15.84 -27.41 -10.64
N VAL A 311 17.10 -27.16 -11.02
CA VAL A 311 17.45 -26.18 -12.06
C VAL A 311 17.57 -26.91 -13.39
N GLY A 312 16.91 -26.40 -14.42
CA GLY A 312 16.96 -26.91 -15.79
C GLY A 312 18.36 -26.78 -16.41
N GLU A 313 18.66 -27.63 -17.40
CA GLU A 313 20.00 -27.68 -18.02
C GLU A 313 20.42 -26.36 -18.68
N GLU A 314 19.47 -25.59 -19.21
CA GLU A 314 19.75 -24.31 -19.87
C GLU A 314 20.28 -23.23 -18.90
N ASP A 315 19.88 -23.29 -17.63
CA ASP A 315 20.26 -22.32 -16.59
C ASP A 315 21.26 -22.90 -15.58
N SER A 316 21.72 -24.15 -15.75
CA SER A 316 22.65 -24.80 -14.80
C SER A 316 23.99 -24.08 -14.65
N GLY A 317 24.39 -23.27 -15.64
CA GLY A 317 25.59 -22.42 -15.62
C GLY A 317 25.34 -20.94 -15.29
N ALA A 318 24.10 -20.56 -14.99
CA ALA A 318 23.72 -19.18 -14.70
C ALA A 318 24.00 -18.79 -13.24
N GLY A 319 23.83 -17.50 -12.92
CA GLY A 319 23.89 -17.02 -11.53
C GLY A 319 22.70 -17.50 -10.68
N SER A 320 22.87 -17.53 -9.36
CA SER A 320 21.90 -18.10 -8.42
C SER A 320 20.50 -17.46 -8.50
N ILE A 321 20.40 -16.18 -8.83
CA ILE A 321 19.12 -15.48 -9.10
C ILE A 321 18.36 -16.16 -10.25
N ALA A 322 19.01 -16.31 -11.42
CA ALA A 322 18.40 -16.93 -12.59
C ALA A 322 18.01 -18.39 -12.30
N GLN A 323 18.89 -19.10 -11.60
CA GLN A 323 18.66 -20.50 -11.24
C GLN A 323 17.49 -20.67 -10.26
N CYS A 324 17.32 -19.78 -9.28
CA CYS A 324 16.18 -19.84 -8.36
C CYS A 324 14.85 -19.60 -9.09
N VAL A 325 14.79 -18.61 -9.98
CA VAL A 325 13.59 -18.34 -10.78
C VAL A 325 13.30 -19.51 -11.73
N ASN A 326 14.33 -20.04 -12.40
CA ASN A 326 14.18 -21.23 -13.25
C ASN A 326 13.65 -22.42 -12.43
N ALA A 327 14.20 -22.70 -11.25
CA ALA A 327 13.73 -23.80 -10.41
C ALA A 327 12.28 -23.63 -9.92
N ILE A 328 11.80 -22.40 -9.73
CA ILE A 328 10.38 -22.12 -9.48
C ILE A 328 9.53 -22.49 -10.72
N LEU A 329 9.98 -22.13 -11.91
CA LEU A 329 9.26 -22.41 -13.16
C LEU A 329 9.28 -23.89 -13.53
N GLU A 330 10.40 -24.59 -13.33
CA GLU A 330 10.55 -26.03 -13.54
C GLU A 330 9.58 -26.83 -12.64
N LYS A 331 9.41 -26.41 -11.39
CA LYS A 331 8.42 -26.99 -10.47
C LYS A 331 6.99 -26.89 -11.03
N GLU A 332 6.71 -25.84 -11.79
CA GLU A 332 5.44 -25.60 -12.47
C GLU A 332 5.39 -26.18 -13.89
N GLU A 333 6.35 -27.03 -14.24
CA GLU A 333 6.51 -27.69 -15.55
C GLU A 333 6.74 -26.69 -16.71
N ILE A 334 7.21 -25.48 -16.39
CA ILE A 334 7.53 -24.43 -17.36
C ILE A 334 9.03 -24.41 -17.61
N ASN A 335 9.42 -24.80 -18.83
CA ASN A 335 10.81 -24.93 -19.24
C ASN A 335 11.18 -23.71 -20.11
N ILE A 336 11.83 -22.70 -19.51
CA ILE A 336 12.34 -21.52 -20.22
C ILE A 336 13.75 -21.16 -19.73
N SER A 337 14.56 -20.58 -20.62
CA SER A 337 15.87 -20.02 -20.25
C SER A 337 15.68 -18.66 -19.56
N VAL A 338 15.74 -18.66 -18.24
CA VAL A 338 15.63 -17.45 -17.42
C VAL A 338 16.85 -16.56 -17.62
N SER A 339 18.05 -17.13 -17.71
CA SER A 339 19.28 -16.37 -17.95
C SER A 339 19.26 -15.61 -19.28
N ALA A 340 18.61 -16.15 -20.32
CA ALA A 340 18.42 -15.45 -21.58
C ALA A 340 17.48 -14.24 -21.44
N LEU A 341 16.41 -14.35 -20.66
CA LEU A 341 15.48 -13.24 -20.40
C LEU A 341 16.12 -12.15 -19.54
N ILE A 342 16.88 -12.54 -18.51
CA ILE A 342 17.66 -11.58 -17.70
C ILE A 342 18.70 -10.86 -18.58
N SER A 343 19.33 -11.56 -19.52
CA SER A 343 20.28 -10.95 -20.48
C SER A 343 19.60 -9.96 -21.43
N GLN A 344 18.28 -10.06 -21.63
CA GLN A 344 17.45 -9.11 -22.38
C GLN A 344 16.95 -7.94 -21.53
N GLY A 345 17.23 -7.95 -20.23
CA GLY A 345 16.89 -6.87 -19.30
C GLY A 345 15.64 -7.13 -18.45
N GLU A 346 15.02 -8.31 -18.51
CA GLU A 346 13.91 -8.65 -17.62
C GLU A 346 14.39 -8.94 -16.20
N THR A 347 13.62 -8.52 -15.21
CA THR A 347 13.89 -8.81 -13.79
C THR A 347 13.27 -10.15 -13.36
N PRO A 348 13.77 -10.80 -12.29
CA PRO A 348 13.17 -12.00 -11.71
C PRO A 348 11.65 -11.88 -11.50
N LYS A 349 11.20 -10.75 -10.92
CA LYS A 349 9.79 -10.45 -10.70
C LYS A 349 9.01 -10.37 -12.01
N GLN A 350 9.54 -9.68 -13.02
CA GLN A 350 8.90 -9.57 -14.34
C GLN A 350 8.77 -10.94 -15.02
N ILE A 351 9.81 -11.76 -14.97
CA ILE A 351 9.81 -13.10 -15.57
C ILE A 351 8.70 -13.97 -14.94
N LEU A 352 8.58 -13.96 -13.60
CA LEU A 352 7.51 -14.69 -12.92
C LEU A 352 6.13 -14.16 -13.33
N LEU A 353 5.90 -12.84 -13.31
CA LEU A 353 4.63 -12.22 -13.73
C LEU A 353 4.27 -12.51 -15.19
N ASN A 354 5.26 -12.51 -16.06
CA ASN A 354 5.08 -12.74 -17.49
C ASN A 354 4.83 -14.21 -17.81
N THR A 355 5.28 -15.14 -16.97
CA THR A 355 5.29 -16.57 -17.27
C THR A 355 4.20 -17.35 -16.52
N LEU A 356 3.99 -17.07 -15.23
CA LEU A 356 3.01 -17.77 -14.39
C LEU A 356 1.60 -17.21 -14.62
N LYS A 357 0.93 -17.63 -15.69
CA LYS A 357 -0.42 -17.12 -16.05
C LYS A 357 -1.57 -17.70 -15.21
N ASP A 358 -1.37 -18.88 -14.65
CA ASP A 358 -2.37 -19.58 -13.83
C ASP A 358 -2.13 -19.39 -12.31
N ALA A 359 -1.31 -18.41 -11.93
CA ALA A 359 -1.00 -18.09 -10.54
C ALA A 359 -0.82 -16.58 -10.35
N THR A 360 -1.08 -16.12 -9.12
CA THR A 360 -0.78 -14.76 -8.71
C THR A 360 0.64 -14.73 -8.14
N VAL A 361 1.53 -13.93 -8.73
CA VAL A 361 2.88 -13.68 -8.19
C VAL A 361 2.78 -12.67 -7.06
N LEU A 362 3.37 -12.99 -5.92
CA LEU A 362 3.31 -12.20 -4.70
C LEU A 362 4.69 -11.62 -4.39
N ASP A 363 4.74 -10.30 -4.26
CA ASP A 363 5.92 -9.57 -3.79
C ASP A 363 5.88 -9.45 -2.27
N LEU A 364 6.68 -10.25 -1.60
CA LEU A 364 6.76 -10.34 -0.15
C LEU A 364 7.92 -9.51 0.40
N THR A 365 8.45 -8.56 -0.39
CA THR A 365 9.54 -7.71 0.04
C THR A 365 9.16 -6.93 1.31
N GLY A 366 10.02 -7.00 2.32
CA GLY A 366 9.79 -6.40 3.65
C GLY A 366 9.16 -7.34 4.68
N CYS A 367 8.59 -8.49 4.26
CA CYS A 367 8.14 -9.51 5.21
C CYS A 367 9.33 -10.16 5.94
N THR A 368 9.06 -10.67 7.14
CA THR A 368 10.00 -11.48 7.94
C THR A 368 10.04 -12.92 7.46
N VAL A 369 11.07 -13.68 7.88
CA VAL A 369 11.12 -15.13 7.62
C VAL A 369 9.87 -15.81 8.15
N TYR A 370 9.41 -15.43 9.33
CA TYR A 370 8.22 -16.03 9.93
C TYR A 370 6.96 -15.81 9.10
N GLU A 371 6.83 -14.70 8.39
CA GLU A 371 5.65 -14.41 7.56
C GLU A 371 5.66 -15.24 6.28
N ILE A 372 6.82 -15.37 5.62
CA ILE A 372 6.93 -16.11 4.36
C ILE A 372 6.76 -17.64 4.50
N LEU A 373 7.01 -18.19 5.69
CA LEU A 373 6.83 -19.64 5.94
C LEU A 373 5.39 -20.13 5.73
N TYR A 374 4.40 -19.22 5.72
CA TYR A 374 3.04 -19.57 5.32
C TYR A 374 3.01 -20.18 3.91
N TYR A 375 3.67 -19.55 2.93
CA TYR A 375 3.69 -19.99 1.54
C TYR A 375 4.41 -21.34 1.38
N VAL A 376 5.55 -21.49 2.04
CA VAL A 376 6.28 -22.76 2.10
C VAL A 376 5.40 -23.86 2.67
N SER A 377 4.62 -23.58 3.71
CA SER A 377 3.69 -24.56 4.31
C SER A 377 2.59 -25.02 3.36
N ASN A 378 2.23 -24.18 2.39
CA ASN A 378 1.24 -24.47 1.34
C ASN A 378 1.87 -25.11 0.09
N GLY A 379 3.19 -25.32 0.06
CA GLY A 379 3.88 -25.97 -1.05
C GLY A 379 4.51 -25.02 -2.06
N TYR A 380 4.48 -23.71 -1.81
CA TYR A 380 5.06 -22.70 -2.68
C TYR A 380 6.47 -22.33 -2.22
N PRO A 381 7.52 -22.53 -3.04
CA PRO A 381 8.87 -22.08 -2.71
C PRO A 381 8.90 -20.55 -2.67
N VAL A 382 9.75 -20.02 -1.79
CA VAL A 382 9.95 -18.57 -1.69
C VAL A 382 11.35 -18.23 -2.18
N PHE A 383 11.43 -17.46 -3.25
CA PHE A 383 12.66 -16.81 -3.69
C PHE A 383 13.13 -15.82 -2.64
N ALA A 384 14.41 -15.84 -2.29
CA ALA A 384 14.98 -14.97 -1.29
C ALA A 384 16.37 -14.48 -1.68
N MET A 385 16.57 -13.16 -1.72
CA MET A 385 17.91 -12.59 -1.92
C MET A 385 18.76 -12.77 -0.66
N THR A 386 20.03 -13.19 -0.81
CA THR A 386 21.01 -13.29 0.28
C THR A 386 22.10 -12.22 0.20
N GLY A 387 22.00 -11.33 -0.78
CA GLY A 387 22.91 -10.21 -1.05
C GLY A 387 22.48 -9.50 -2.33
N SER A 388 23.36 -8.70 -2.94
CA SER A 388 22.99 -7.93 -4.15
C SER A 388 22.88 -8.79 -5.42
N ASN A 389 23.59 -9.92 -5.49
CA ASN A 389 23.69 -10.76 -6.70
C ASN A 389 23.42 -12.25 -6.43
N ASP A 390 23.07 -12.61 -5.19
CA ASP A 390 22.92 -13.98 -4.76
C ASP A 390 21.51 -14.23 -4.22
N ALA A 391 20.95 -15.39 -4.54
CA ALA A 391 19.64 -15.82 -4.08
C ALA A 391 19.60 -17.31 -3.73
N VAL A 392 18.63 -17.66 -2.88
CA VAL A 392 18.29 -19.04 -2.51
C VAL A 392 16.77 -19.23 -2.57
N LEU A 393 16.31 -20.49 -2.54
CA LEU A 393 14.90 -20.79 -2.31
C LEU A 393 14.66 -21.28 -0.88
N VAL A 394 13.67 -20.74 -0.19
CA VAL A 394 13.13 -21.34 1.04
C VAL A 394 12.15 -22.43 0.65
N VAL A 395 12.48 -23.69 0.97
CA VAL A 395 11.77 -24.88 0.47
C VAL A 395 11.25 -25.80 1.57
N GLY A 396 11.51 -25.47 2.83
CA GLY A 396 11.05 -26.22 3.98
C GLY A 396 11.42 -25.53 5.29
N TYR A 397 10.92 -26.07 6.40
CA TYR A 397 11.27 -25.60 7.74
C TYR A 397 10.91 -26.64 8.80
N ASP A 398 11.56 -26.54 9.96
CA ASP A 398 11.19 -27.24 11.18
C ASP A 398 11.00 -26.24 12.33
N ALA A 399 10.91 -26.73 13.57
CA ALA A 399 10.68 -25.88 14.73
C ALA A 399 11.77 -24.82 14.96
N ASN A 400 13.01 -25.06 14.50
CA ASN A 400 14.15 -24.21 14.80
C ASN A 400 14.90 -23.71 13.55
N ASN A 401 14.64 -24.30 12.38
CA ASN A 401 15.41 -24.07 11.17
C ASN A 401 14.53 -23.84 9.96
N VAL A 402 15.03 -23.04 9.03
CA VAL A 402 14.58 -23.04 7.65
C VAL A 402 15.46 -23.96 6.82
N VAL A 403 14.88 -24.56 5.78
CA VAL A 403 15.59 -25.35 4.79
C VAL A 403 15.71 -24.51 3.52
N LEU A 404 16.94 -24.22 3.14
CA LEU A 404 17.29 -23.41 1.99
C LEU A 404 17.84 -24.30 0.89
N TYR A 405 17.41 -24.10 -0.34
CA TYR A 405 18.00 -24.69 -1.53
C TYR A 405 19.03 -23.71 -2.11
N ASP A 406 20.28 -24.16 -2.21
CA ASP A 406 21.35 -23.45 -2.89
C ASP A 406 21.44 -23.95 -4.33
N PRO A 407 21.06 -23.13 -5.33
CA PRO A 407 21.09 -23.56 -6.72
C PRO A 407 22.51 -23.73 -7.26
N ALA A 408 23.52 -23.07 -6.67
CA ALA A 408 24.91 -23.15 -7.15
C ALA A 408 25.51 -24.54 -6.93
N VAL A 409 25.07 -25.23 -5.87
CA VAL A 409 25.47 -26.62 -5.57
C VAL A 409 24.37 -27.65 -5.80
N GLY A 410 23.14 -27.21 -6.10
CA GLY A 410 21.98 -28.06 -6.32
C GLY A 410 21.57 -28.87 -5.08
N GLN A 411 21.78 -28.33 -3.88
CA GLN A 411 21.56 -29.03 -2.61
C GLN A 411 20.81 -28.16 -1.61
N THR A 412 20.09 -28.81 -0.70
CA THR A 412 19.46 -28.14 0.43
C THR A 412 20.34 -28.16 1.68
N TYR A 413 20.34 -27.08 2.44
CA TYR A 413 20.97 -27.00 3.75
C TYR A 413 20.05 -26.35 4.78
N LYS A 414 20.32 -26.60 6.06
CA LYS A 414 19.57 -25.98 7.17
C LYS A 414 20.29 -24.76 7.70
N ARG A 415 19.53 -23.75 8.07
CA ARG A 415 19.98 -22.59 8.83
C ARG A 415 18.98 -22.32 9.95
N THR A 416 19.43 -21.88 11.11
CA THR A 416 18.49 -21.53 12.18
C THR A 416 17.58 -20.41 11.69
N THR A 417 16.33 -20.38 12.16
CA THR A 417 15.38 -19.35 11.71
C THR A 417 15.88 -17.94 12.03
N ALA A 418 16.54 -17.76 13.18
CA ALA A 418 17.13 -16.48 13.57
C ALA A 418 18.29 -16.05 12.64
N ASP A 419 19.23 -16.94 12.33
CA ASP A 419 20.35 -16.62 11.44
C ASP A 419 19.88 -16.39 9.99
N ALA A 420 18.79 -17.04 9.59
CA ALA A 420 18.18 -16.80 8.29
C ALA A 420 17.49 -15.43 8.25
N ASP A 421 16.75 -15.08 9.30
CA ASP A 421 16.07 -13.78 9.43
C ASP A 421 17.09 -12.63 9.40
N GLU A 422 18.20 -12.75 10.13
CA GLU A 422 19.30 -11.77 10.08
C GLU A 422 19.96 -11.72 8.69
N MET A 423 20.21 -12.86 8.06
CA MET A 423 20.80 -12.91 6.71
C MET A 423 19.92 -12.20 5.68
N PHE A 424 18.62 -12.48 5.67
CA PHE A 424 17.69 -11.88 4.72
C PHE A 424 17.43 -10.41 5.04
N PHE A 425 17.36 -10.04 6.32
CA PHE A 425 17.24 -8.64 6.74
C PHE A 425 18.41 -7.80 6.21
N ASN A 426 19.64 -8.30 6.35
CA ASN A 426 20.84 -7.65 5.81
C ASN A 426 20.86 -7.59 4.27
N ALA A 427 20.05 -8.41 3.59
CA ALA A 427 19.86 -8.39 2.14
C ALA A 427 18.60 -7.61 1.70
N GLY A 428 17.92 -6.92 2.62
CA GLY A 428 16.75 -6.09 2.34
C GLY A 428 15.40 -6.82 2.38
N ASN A 429 15.34 -8.04 2.93
CA ASN A 429 14.13 -8.86 3.00
C ASN A 429 13.38 -8.97 1.67
N ILE A 430 14.12 -9.22 0.59
CA ILE A 430 13.55 -9.31 -0.76
C ILE A 430 13.08 -10.74 -1.01
N PHE A 431 11.77 -10.91 -1.12
CA PHE A 431 11.12 -12.20 -1.23
C PHE A 431 10.05 -12.22 -2.32
N PHE A 432 10.01 -13.28 -3.12
CA PHE A 432 8.94 -13.52 -4.10
C PHE A 432 8.40 -14.93 -3.98
N THR A 433 7.10 -15.09 -4.22
CA THR A 433 6.47 -16.40 -4.37
C THR A 433 5.29 -16.30 -5.32
N TYR A 434 4.52 -17.36 -5.43
CA TYR A 434 3.28 -17.38 -6.18
C TYR A 434 2.22 -18.19 -5.43
N GLN A 435 0.97 -17.98 -5.80
CA GLN A 435 -0.17 -18.72 -5.27
C GLN A 435 -1.16 -19.02 -6.39
N LYS A 436 -1.62 -20.28 -6.46
CA LYS A 436 -2.71 -20.70 -7.34
C LYS A 436 -4.07 -20.62 -6.66
#